data_AF-A0A917I8Z7-F1
#
_entry.id   AF-A0A917I8Z7-F1
#
_cell.length_a   1.000
_cell.length_b   1.000
_cell.length_c   1.000
_cell.angle_alpha   90.00
_cell.angle_beta   90.00
_cell.angle_gamma   90.00
#
_symmetry.space_group_name_H-M   'P 1'
#
loop_
_entity.id
_entity.type
_entity.pdbx_description
1 polymer ?
#
loop_
_entity_poly.entity_id
_entity_poly.type
_entity_poly.pdbx_seq_one_letter_code
_entity_poly.pdbx_strand_id
1 'polypeptide(L)'
;MRSALLAVAFSLAASTIALAGASSSNFGEPQPDPKTAKMTRYEAKLWVFDGCLISQSRLQGTTREAVHSPCSCYSTKTIDQMTKAEFEFFKAKSYFDDSSREKGYRNLDACKLKRPS
;
A
#
# COMPACT_ATOMS: atom_id res chain seq x y z
N MET A 1 -3.69 72.42 6.21
CA MET A 1 -4.71 71.82 5.32
C MET A 1 -4.03 70.76 4.45
N ARG A 2 -4.61 69.55 4.39
CA ARG A 2 -4.45 68.49 3.35
C ARG A 2 -3.11 67.71 3.38
N SER A 3 -3.04 66.46 3.88
CA SER A 3 -3.51 65.16 3.34
C SER A 3 -2.26 64.31 3.05
N ALA A 4 -1.80 63.44 3.96
CA ALA A 4 -2.15 62.02 4.09
C ALA A 4 -1.64 61.10 2.96
N LEU A 5 -0.57 60.34 3.28
CA LEU A 5 -0.24 58.93 3.01
C LEU A 5 -0.75 58.25 1.72
N LEU A 6 0.16 57.54 1.02
CA LEU A 6 0.14 56.07 0.84
C LEU A 6 1.11 55.64 -0.29
N ALA A 7 2.28 55.12 0.10
CA ALA A 7 3.12 54.32 -0.79
C ALA A 7 2.64 52.87 -0.72
N VAL A 8 1.93 52.41 -1.76
CA VAL A 8 1.55 51.00 -1.92
C VAL A 8 2.56 50.36 -2.86
N ALA A 9 3.59 49.72 -2.29
CA ALA A 9 4.41 48.75 -3.00
C ALA A 9 3.90 47.35 -2.65
N PHE A 10 3.02 46.82 -3.49
CA PHE A 10 2.48 45.47 -3.35
C PHE A 10 3.46 44.48 -3.98
N SER A 11 4.45 44.03 -3.21
CA SER A 11 5.36 42.98 -3.63
C SER A 11 4.60 41.65 -3.67
N LEU A 12 4.43 41.10 -4.88
CA LEU A 12 3.88 39.77 -5.13
C LEU A 12 4.75 38.71 -4.45
N ALA A 13 4.35 38.29 -3.25
CA ALA A 13 4.78 37.01 -2.70
C ALA A 13 4.09 35.91 -3.50
N ALA A 14 4.79 35.35 -4.48
CA ALA A 14 4.39 34.12 -5.16
C ALA A 14 4.46 32.96 -4.16
N SER A 15 3.38 32.79 -3.39
CA SER A 15 3.15 31.60 -2.59
C SER A 15 2.87 30.45 -3.55
N THR A 16 3.85 29.57 -3.74
CA THR A 16 3.64 28.26 -4.35
C THR A 16 2.66 27.47 -3.49
N ILE A 17 1.37 27.56 -3.79
CA ILE A 17 0.38 26.65 -3.24
C ILE A 17 0.57 25.32 -3.99
N ALA A 18 1.46 24.48 -3.48
CA ALA A 18 1.37 23.06 -3.73
C ALA A 18 0.08 22.59 -3.04
N LEU A 19 -1.04 22.66 -3.76
CA LEU A 19 -2.26 21.97 -3.36
C LEU A 19 -1.96 20.47 -3.44
N ALA A 20 -1.48 19.90 -2.33
CA ALA A 20 -1.75 18.53 -1.98
C ALA A 20 -3.25 18.42 -1.63
N GLY A 21 -4.10 18.66 -2.63
CA GLY A 21 -5.52 18.36 -2.59
C GLY A 21 -5.67 16.86 -2.79
N ALA A 22 -5.38 16.08 -1.76
CA ALA A 22 -5.94 14.74 -1.64
C ALA A 22 -7.45 14.94 -1.45
N SER A 23 -8.17 15.11 -2.57
CA SER A 23 -9.62 15.15 -2.56
C SER A 23 -10.11 13.85 -1.93
N SER A 24 -10.84 13.99 -0.83
CA SER A 24 -11.71 12.97 -0.26
C SER A 24 -12.90 12.73 -1.19
N SER A 25 -12.63 12.36 -2.44
CA SER A 25 -13.62 11.72 -3.30
C SER A 25 -14.00 10.40 -2.65
N ASN A 26 -15.30 10.13 -2.50
CA ASN A 26 -15.85 8.82 -2.11
C ASN A 26 -15.08 7.69 -2.81
N PHE A 27 -14.11 7.10 -2.11
CA PHE A 27 -13.36 5.97 -2.64
C PHE A 27 -14.32 4.79 -2.57
N GLY A 28 -14.99 4.50 -3.69
CA GLY A 28 -15.51 3.17 -3.92
C GLY A 28 -14.40 2.14 -3.69
N GLU A 29 -14.79 0.91 -3.42
CA GLU A 29 -13.84 -0.19 -3.19
C GLU A 29 -12.76 -0.21 -4.29
N PRO A 30 -11.47 -0.38 -3.94
CA PRO A 30 -10.39 -0.40 -4.92
C PRO A 30 -10.75 -1.33 -6.08
N GLN A 31 -10.58 -0.85 -7.31
CA GLN A 31 -10.83 -1.68 -8.48
C GLN A 31 -9.88 -2.88 -8.44
N PRO A 32 -10.39 -4.12 -8.46
CA PRO A 32 -9.54 -5.30 -8.41
C PRO A 32 -8.67 -5.40 -9.67
N ASP A 33 -7.45 -5.88 -9.51
CA ASP A 33 -6.54 -6.20 -10.61
C ASP A 33 -7.11 -7.41 -11.38
N PRO A 34 -7.41 -7.28 -12.69
CA PRO A 34 -7.99 -8.37 -13.47
C PRO A 34 -7.09 -9.62 -13.51
N LYS A 35 -5.78 -9.48 -13.25
CA LYS A 35 -4.85 -10.60 -13.20
C LYS A 35 -5.14 -11.53 -12.04
N THR A 36 -5.62 -11.05 -10.89
CA THR A 36 -5.83 -11.90 -9.72
C THR A 36 -7.00 -12.86 -9.89
N ALA A 37 -7.99 -12.51 -10.71
CA ALA A 37 -9.24 -13.26 -10.86
C ALA A 37 -9.04 -14.73 -11.29
N LYS A 38 -7.96 -15.04 -12.01
CA LYS A 38 -7.69 -16.37 -12.56
C LYS A 38 -6.44 -17.04 -11.97
N MET A 39 -5.83 -16.44 -10.94
CA MET A 39 -4.59 -16.96 -10.37
C MET A 39 -4.81 -18.31 -9.69
N THR A 40 -3.89 -19.23 -9.98
CA THR A 40 -3.59 -20.39 -9.16
C THR A 40 -2.94 -19.94 -7.83
N ARG A 41 -2.89 -20.84 -6.84
CA ARG A 41 -2.18 -20.53 -5.58
C ARG A 41 -0.70 -20.22 -5.79
N TYR A 42 -0.07 -20.86 -6.76
CA TYR A 42 1.33 -20.59 -7.08
C TYR A 42 1.52 -19.15 -7.59
N GLU A 43 0.68 -18.72 -8.55
CA GLU A 43 0.73 -17.36 -9.07
C GLU A 43 0.40 -16.31 -8.00
N ALA A 44 -0.56 -16.62 -7.11
CA ALA A 44 -0.87 -15.75 -5.99
C ALA A 44 0.32 -15.58 -5.02
N LYS A 45 1.09 -16.64 -4.76
CA LYS A 45 2.32 -16.54 -3.95
C LYS A 45 3.32 -15.59 -4.59
N LEU A 46 3.51 -15.67 -5.90
CA LEU A 46 4.41 -14.76 -6.63
C LEU A 46 3.90 -13.31 -6.60
N TRP A 47 2.59 -13.11 -6.79
CA TRP A 47 1.99 -11.77 -6.75
C TRP A 47 2.12 -11.13 -5.37
N VAL A 48 1.82 -11.88 -4.30
CA VAL A 48 1.99 -11.40 -2.92
C VAL A 48 3.46 -11.19 -2.58
N PHE A 49 4.34 -12.04 -3.09
CA PHE A 49 5.78 -11.90 -2.95
C PHE A 49 6.27 -10.57 -3.53
N ASP A 50 5.91 -10.25 -4.78
CA ASP A 50 6.30 -8.99 -5.43
C ASP A 50 5.76 -7.77 -4.67
N GLY A 51 4.50 -7.82 -4.24
CA GLY A 51 3.90 -6.77 -3.41
C GLY A 51 4.61 -6.58 -2.07
N CYS A 52 5.03 -7.69 -1.44
CA CYS A 52 5.83 -7.67 -0.22
C CYS A 52 7.18 -7.01 -0.45
N LEU A 53 7.92 -7.39 -1.50
CA LEU A 53 9.23 -6.80 -1.80
C LEU A 53 9.15 -5.28 -1.92
N ILE A 54 8.15 -4.78 -2.65
CA ILE A 54 7.93 -3.35 -2.86
C ILE A 54 7.61 -2.65 -1.54
N SER A 55 6.69 -3.21 -0.75
CA SER A 55 6.23 -2.58 0.48
C SER A 55 7.28 -2.61 1.57
N GLN A 56 7.94 -3.75 1.77
CA GLN A 56 8.89 -3.96 2.86
C GLN A 56 10.21 -3.23 2.63
N SER A 57 10.72 -3.20 1.39
CA SER A 57 11.91 -2.40 1.07
C SER A 57 11.70 -0.93 1.40
N ARG A 58 10.51 -0.38 1.08
CA ARG A 58 10.13 0.99 1.41
C ARG A 58 9.93 1.21 2.92
N LEU A 59 9.18 0.34 3.59
CA LEU A 59 8.88 0.47 5.02
C LEU A 59 10.13 0.39 5.91
N GLN A 60 11.16 -0.33 5.46
CA GLN A 60 12.40 -0.57 6.20
C GLN A 60 13.58 0.27 5.68
N GLY A 61 13.40 1.04 4.60
CA GLY A 61 14.47 1.85 4.02
C GLY A 61 15.65 1.02 3.50
N THR A 62 15.38 -0.16 2.93
CA THR A 62 16.39 -1.12 2.48
C THR A 62 16.13 -1.59 1.04
N THR A 63 16.98 -2.46 0.48
CA THR A 63 16.80 -2.97 -0.88
C THR A 63 15.81 -4.14 -0.94
N ARG A 64 15.33 -4.47 -2.15
CA ARG A 64 14.41 -5.61 -2.33
C ARG A 64 15.10 -6.95 -2.05
N GLU A 65 16.40 -7.03 -2.34
CA GLU A 65 17.23 -8.21 -2.09
C GLU A 65 17.32 -8.50 -0.59
N ALA A 66 17.47 -7.46 0.24
CA ALA A 66 17.54 -7.60 1.70
C ALA A 66 16.25 -8.17 2.32
N VAL A 67 15.10 -7.91 1.70
CA VAL A 67 13.79 -8.42 2.15
C VAL A 67 13.31 -9.66 1.37
N HIS A 68 14.12 -10.19 0.44
CA HIS A 68 13.72 -11.27 -0.45
C HIS A 68 13.31 -12.54 0.31
N SER A 69 14.20 -13.11 1.12
CA SER A 69 13.90 -14.33 1.86
C SER A 69 12.75 -14.16 2.87
N PRO A 70 12.70 -13.07 3.67
CA PRO A 70 11.53 -12.76 4.51
C PRO A 70 10.21 -12.66 3.72
N CYS A 71 10.20 -12.02 2.56
CA CYS A 71 9.00 -11.90 1.74
C CYS A 71 8.56 -13.22 1.11
N SER A 72 9.50 -14.10 0.74
CA SER A 72 9.19 -15.45 0.27
C SER A 72 8.55 -16.31 1.37
N CYS A 73 9.04 -16.18 2.61
CA CYS A 73 8.42 -16.79 3.79
C CYS A 73 6.97 -16.28 3.97
N TYR A 74 6.77 -14.97 3.88
CA TYR A 74 5.47 -14.33 4.10
C TYR A 74 4.43 -14.74 3.07
N SER A 75 4.77 -14.67 1.78
CA SER A 75 3.83 -14.99 0.71
C SER A 75 3.42 -16.46 0.75
N THR A 76 4.37 -17.35 0.98
CA THR A 76 4.13 -18.80 1.07
C THR A 76 3.19 -19.11 2.23
N LYS A 77 3.53 -18.70 3.45
CA LYS A 77 2.70 -18.96 4.64
C LYS A 77 1.30 -18.37 4.51
N THR A 78 1.19 -17.13 4.01
CA THR A 78 -0.09 -16.43 3.93
C THR A 78 -1.04 -17.11 2.95
N ILE A 79 -0.58 -17.43 1.73
CA ILE A 79 -1.42 -18.09 0.73
C ILE A 79 -1.74 -19.55 1.13
N ASP A 80 -0.80 -20.27 1.75
CA ASP A 80 -1.05 -21.67 2.13
C ASP A 80 -2.06 -21.79 3.28
N GLN A 81 -2.08 -20.82 4.21
CA GLN A 81 -3.01 -20.78 5.33
C GLN A 81 -4.41 -20.22 4.99
N MET A 82 -4.60 -19.74 3.76
CA MET A 82 -5.92 -19.34 3.30
C MET A 82 -6.81 -20.56 3.11
N THR A 83 -8.05 -20.42 3.55
CA THR A 83 -9.16 -21.29 3.17
C THR A 83 -9.50 -21.09 1.69
N LYS A 84 -10.38 -21.94 1.16
CA LYS A 84 -10.90 -21.77 -0.20
C LYS A 84 -11.65 -20.43 -0.35
N ALA A 85 -12.46 -20.06 0.64
CA ALA A 85 -13.26 -18.83 0.59
C ALA A 85 -12.39 -17.58 0.60
N GLU A 86 -11.41 -17.53 1.51
CA GLU A 86 -10.43 -16.42 1.59
C GLU A 86 -9.63 -16.28 0.30
N PHE A 87 -9.24 -17.39 -0.31
CA PHE A 87 -8.50 -17.37 -1.57
C PHE A 87 -9.35 -16.88 -2.75
N GLU A 88 -10.63 -17.29 -2.84
CA GLU A 88 -11.54 -16.77 -3.87
C GLU A 88 -11.86 -15.28 -3.65
N PHE A 89 -11.97 -14.84 -2.39
CA PHE A 89 -12.10 -13.41 -2.07
C PHE A 89 -10.88 -12.65 -2.58
N PHE A 90 -9.67 -13.10 -2.25
CA PHE A 90 -8.43 -12.49 -2.71
C PHE A 90 -8.36 -12.41 -4.24
N LYS A 91 -8.74 -13.48 -4.96
CA LYS A 91 -8.76 -13.46 -6.43
C LYS A 91 -9.74 -12.41 -6.97
N ALA A 92 -10.91 -12.30 -6.38
CA ALA A 92 -11.97 -11.38 -6.82
C ALA A 92 -11.70 -9.91 -6.47
N LYS A 93 -10.98 -9.66 -5.36
CA LYS A 93 -10.80 -8.32 -4.79
C LYS A 93 -9.37 -7.79 -4.90
N SER A 94 -8.40 -8.66 -5.14
CA SER A 94 -6.96 -8.36 -5.16
C SER A 94 -6.41 -7.80 -3.83
N TYR A 95 -7.17 -7.94 -2.74
CA TYR A 95 -6.72 -7.64 -1.38
C TYR A 95 -7.23 -8.71 -0.41
N PHE A 96 -6.65 -8.75 0.78
CA PHE A 96 -7.01 -9.70 1.82
C PHE A 96 -8.23 -9.23 2.60
N ASP A 97 -9.19 -10.13 2.80
CA ASP A 97 -10.28 -9.93 3.76
C ASP A 97 -9.74 -9.80 5.19
N ASP A 98 -10.63 -9.50 6.14
CA ASP A 98 -10.24 -9.23 7.52
C ASP A 98 -9.56 -10.44 8.19
N SER A 99 -10.06 -11.66 7.96
CA SER A 99 -9.48 -12.88 8.53
C SER A 99 -8.11 -13.20 7.92
N SER A 100 -7.95 -13.01 6.60
CA SER A 100 -6.67 -13.18 5.92
C SER A 100 -5.67 -12.10 6.31
N ARG A 101 -6.13 -10.88 6.57
CA ARG A 101 -5.29 -9.77 7.03
C ARG A 101 -4.73 -10.04 8.42
N GLU A 102 -5.54 -10.57 9.33
CA GLU A 102 -5.09 -11.00 10.66
C GLU A 102 -3.99 -12.09 10.57
N LYS A 103 -4.20 -13.10 9.72
CA LYS A 103 -3.18 -14.12 9.40
C LYS A 103 -1.93 -13.48 8.80
N GLY A 104 -2.11 -12.52 7.89
CA GLY A 104 -1.04 -11.74 7.30
C GLY A 104 -0.17 -11.05 8.35
N TYR A 105 -0.76 -10.37 9.34
CA TYR A 105 0.01 -9.73 10.41
C TYR A 105 0.77 -10.71 11.29
N ARG A 106 0.22 -11.90 11.57
CA ARG A 106 0.98 -12.97 12.26
C ARG A 106 2.15 -13.47 11.42
N ASN A 107 1.95 -13.62 10.11
CA ASN A 107 2.99 -14.10 9.21
C ASN A 107 4.08 -13.06 8.96
N LEU A 108 3.75 -11.76 8.96
CA LEU A 108 4.75 -10.69 8.93
C LEU A 108 5.71 -10.84 10.12
N ASP A 109 5.18 -11.00 11.34
CA ASP A 109 6.01 -11.20 12.53
C ASP A 109 6.83 -12.47 12.45
N ALA A 110 6.18 -13.59 12.08
CA ALA A 110 6.84 -14.89 11.99
C ALA A 110 7.98 -14.91 10.95
N CYS A 111 7.86 -14.08 9.91
CA CYS A 111 8.88 -13.93 8.87
C CYS A 111 9.81 -12.73 9.11
N LYS A 112 9.76 -12.09 10.28
CA LYS A 112 10.62 -10.95 10.68
C LYS A 112 10.51 -9.74 9.76
N LEU A 113 9.31 -9.49 9.24
CA LEU A 113 8.98 -8.31 8.44
C LEU A 113 8.35 -7.22 9.28
N LYS A 114 8.49 -5.97 8.85
CA LYS A 114 7.90 -4.82 9.53
C LYS A 114 6.40 -4.75 9.24
N ARG A 115 5.59 -4.55 10.28
CA ARG A 115 4.15 -4.29 10.10
C ARG A 115 3.94 -2.90 9.49
N PRO A 116 3.04 -2.76 8.50
CA PRO A 116 2.54 -1.46 8.08
C PRO A 116 1.82 -0.78 9.26
N SER A 117 2.15 0.49 9.52
CA SER A 117 1.53 1.35 10.52
C SER A 117 0.41 2.19 9.93
#